data_AF-A0A4Q9LGG3-F1
#
_entry.id   AF-A0A4Q9LGG3-F1
#
_cell.length_a   1.000
_cell.length_b   1.000
_cell.length_c   1.000
_cell.angle_alpha   90.00
_cell.angle_beta   90.00
_cell.angle_gamma   90.00
#
_symmetry.space_group_name_H-M   'P 1'
#
loop_
_entity.id
_entity.type
_entity.pdbx_description
1 polymer ?
#
loop_
_entity_poly.entity_id
_entity_poly.type
_entity_poly.pdbx_seq_one_letter_code
_entity_poly.pdbx_strand_id
1 'polypeptide(L)'
;MTKPIILISSSLLAVLLALGIFGFISYRSANKFIENLESDYKKISESVTFKNFAALLKKEKIAMFTPNDDKINFHVLLTNDENDRNALLEALKAQKIDDFVQIKENLPKEDPNDVVTMEKPSLPDDPGFFAKVGLLLKKKQTMVSVKKLTAFIKARLDVPHDENSTWIVFLNILDKIAVESFCVEIENNKVESISKSLSFTIDRLDEKNTDEIADFIAYIIEKNRKKDANEKAV
;
A
#
# COMPACT_ATOMS: atom_id res chain seq x y z
N MET A 1 -35.46 -6.56 -51.72
CA MET A 1 -35.32 -6.81 -50.26
C MET A 1 -33.85 -6.82 -49.77
N THR A 2 -32.88 -6.36 -50.56
CA THR A 2 -31.43 -6.53 -50.27
C THR A 2 -30.74 -5.31 -49.65
N LYS A 3 -31.22 -4.09 -49.91
CA LYS A 3 -30.65 -2.84 -49.38
C LYS A 3 -30.59 -2.74 -47.83
N PRO A 4 -31.63 -3.12 -47.06
CA PRO A 4 -31.57 -2.99 -45.59
C PRO A 4 -30.60 -4.00 -44.95
N ILE A 5 -30.48 -5.21 -45.51
CA ILE A 5 -29.57 -6.25 -45.00
C ILE A 5 -28.10 -5.83 -45.20
N ILE A 6 -27.77 -5.23 -46.34
CA ILE A 6 -26.41 -4.74 -46.61
C ILE A 6 -26.03 -3.60 -45.65
N LEU A 7 -26.93 -2.64 -45.41
CA LEU A 7 -26.74 -1.56 -44.43
C LEU A 7 -26.59 -2.06 -42.98
N ILE A 8 -27.39 -3.05 -42.58
CA ILE A 8 -27.28 -3.67 -41.25
C ILE A 8 -25.95 -4.43 -41.14
N SER A 9 -25.55 -5.18 -42.17
CA SER A 9 -24.29 -5.93 -42.16
C SER A 9 -23.04 -5.03 -42.14
N SER A 10 -23.06 -3.91 -42.87
CA SER A 10 -21.94 -2.95 -42.89
C SER A 10 -21.84 -2.16 -41.59
N SER A 11 -22.97 -1.79 -41.00
CA SER A 11 -23.01 -1.12 -39.68
C SER A 11 -22.55 -2.07 -38.56
N LEU A 12 -22.97 -3.34 -38.57
CA LEU A 12 -22.52 -4.36 -37.63
C LEU A 12 -21.00 -4.62 -37.77
N LEU A 13 -20.51 -4.72 -39.00
CA LEU A 13 -19.07 -4.89 -39.27
C LEU A 13 -18.26 -3.68 -38.79
N ALA A 14 -18.75 -2.46 -39.02
CA ALA A 14 -18.10 -1.24 -38.52
C ALA A 14 -18.05 -1.20 -36.99
N VAL A 15 -19.14 -1.61 -36.31
CA VAL A 15 -19.18 -1.72 -34.85
C VAL A 15 -18.19 -2.79 -34.36
N LEU A 16 -18.13 -3.96 -35.00
CA LEU A 16 -17.18 -5.02 -34.63
C LEU A 16 -15.72 -4.59 -34.85
N LEU A 17 -15.43 -3.88 -35.94
CA LEU A 17 -14.09 -3.33 -36.20
C LEU A 17 -13.73 -2.24 -35.19
N ALA A 18 -14.66 -1.36 -34.86
CA ALA A 18 -14.46 -0.37 -33.80
C ALA A 18 -14.15 -1.08 -32.48
N LEU A 19 -15.01 -2.00 -32.02
CA LEU A 19 -14.79 -2.77 -30.79
C LEU A 19 -13.47 -3.54 -30.81
N GLY A 20 -13.07 -4.11 -31.96
CA GLY A 20 -11.79 -4.79 -32.14
C GLY A 20 -10.59 -3.86 -32.00
N ILE A 21 -10.62 -2.69 -32.63
CA ILE A 21 -9.57 -1.66 -32.52
C ILE A 21 -9.52 -1.11 -31.09
N PHE A 22 -10.67 -0.79 -30.51
CA PHE A 22 -10.80 -0.34 -29.12
C PHE A 22 -10.24 -1.38 -28.13
N GLY A 23 -10.57 -2.65 -28.32
CA GLY A 23 -10.05 -3.76 -27.53
C GLY A 23 -8.52 -3.91 -27.67
N PHE A 24 -8.01 -3.83 -28.90
CA PHE A 24 -6.56 -3.93 -29.16
C PHE A 24 -5.76 -2.77 -28.54
N ILE A 25 -6.22 -1.53 -28.70
CA ILE A 25 -5.59 -0.34 -28.10
C ILE A 25 -5.63 -0.44 -26.57
N SER A 26 -6.78 -0.85 -26.01
CA SER A 26 -6.94 -1.05 -24.56
C SER A 26 -5.99 -2.10 -24.02
N TYR A 27 -5.88 -3.25 -24.69
CA TYR A 27 -4.98 -4.33 -24.31
C TYR A 27 -3.50 -3.90 -24.37
N ARG A 28 -3.09 -3.22 -25.44
CA ARG A 28 -1.72 -2.72 -25.60
C ARG A 28 -1.36 -1.66 -24.56
N SER A 29 -2.29 -0.74 -24.29
CA SER A 29 -2.10 0.32 -23.29
C SER A 29 -1.95 -0.27 -21.88
N ALA A 30 -2.81 -1.24 -21.52
CA ALA A 30 -2.69 -1.96 -20.26
C ALA A 30 -1.37 -2.75 -20.16
N ASN A 31 -0.92 -3.42 -21.23
CA ASN A 31 0.37 -4.10 -21.23
C ASN A 31 1.53 -3.17 -20.94
N LYS A 32 1.60 -2.03 -21.63
CA LYS A 32 2.69 -1.06 -21.43
C LYS A 32 2.69 -0.53 -19.99
N PHE A 33 1.52 -0.23 -19.44
CA PHE A 33 1.38 0.23 -18.06
C PHE A 33 1.83 -0.84 -17.05
N ILE A 34 1.39 -2.08 -17.25
CA ILE A 34 1.80 -3.24 -16.43
C ILE A 34 3.30 -3.46 -16.51
N GLU A 35 3.88 -3.50 -17.71
CA GLU A 35 5.31 -3.73 -17.93
C GLU A 35 6.16 -2.67 -17.23
N ASN A 36 5.76 -1.40 -17.31
CA ASN A 36 6.43 -0.32 -16.60
C ASN A 36 6.44 -0.53 -15.08
N LEU A 37 5.32 -0.96 -14.52
CA LEU A 37 5.19 -1.15 -13.07
C LEU A 37 5.83 -2.44 -12.57
N GLU A 38 5.74 -3.53 -13.32
CA GLU A 38 6.45 -4.77 -13.02
C GLU A 38 7.97 -4.54 -13.09
N SER A 39 8.42 -3.74 -14.06
CA SER A 39 9.82 -3.32 -14.15
C SER A 39 10.23 -2.46 -12.94
N ASP A 40 9.39 -1.50 -12.55
CA ASP A 40 9.62 -0.64 -11.38
C ASP A 40 9.68 -1.45 -10.07
N TYR A 41 8.69 -2.33 -9.86
CA TYR A 41 8.66 -3.25 -8.71
C TYR A 41 9.88 -4.14 -8.70
N LYS A 42 10.22 -4.79 -9.82
CA LYS A 42 11.40 -5.65 -9.93
C LYS A 42 12.67 -4.89 -9.54
N LYS A 43 12.87 -3.70 -10.11
CA LYS A 43 14.04 -2.86 -9.83
C LYS A 43 14.15 -2.50 -8.35
N ILE A 44 13.04 -2.10 -7.71
CA ILE A 44 13.02 -1.77 -6.28
C ILE A 44 13.25 -3.03 -5.43
N SER A 45 12.59 -4.13 -5.78
CA SER A 45 12.66 -5.40 -5.04
C SER A 45 14.05 -6.04 -5.03
N GLU A 46 14.87 -5.72 -6.03
CA GLU A 46 16.26 -6.19 -6.11
C GLU A 46 17.19 -5.47 -5.14
N SER A 47 16.81 -4.28 -4.66
CA SER A 47 17.61 -3.48 -3.72
C SER A 47 17.81 -4.15 -2.36
N VAL A 48 18.97 -3.94 -1.75
CA VAL A 48 19.29 -4.47 -0.40
C VAL A 48 18.34 -3.87 0.63
N THR A 49 18.07 -2.57 0.53
CA THR A 49 17.15 -1.84 1.39
C THR A 49 15.76 -2.47 1.39
N PHE A 50 15.18 -2.72 0.21
CA PHE A 50 13.89 -3.39 0.10
C PHE A 50 13.92 -4.78 0.75
N LYS A 51 14.93 -5.61 0.45
CA LYS A 51 15.00 -7.00 0.96
C LYS A 51 15.07 -7.04 2.48
N ASN A 52 15.93 -6.20 3.07
CA ASN A 52 16.06 -6.10 4.52
C ASN A 52 14.74 -5.65 5.15
N PHE A 53 14.12 -4.64 4.55
CA PHE A 53 12.89 -4.05 5.05
C PHE A 53 11.68 -4.98 4.95
N ALA A 54 11.51 -5.66 3.81
CA ALA A 54 10.48 -6.68 3.64
C ALA A 54 10.68 -7.87 4.60
N ALA A 55 11.93 -8.28 4.85
CA ALA A 55 12.24 -9.31 5.84
C ALA A 55 11.89 -8.88 7.26
N LEU A 56 12.19 -7.63 7.64
CA LEU A 56 11.81 -7.06 8.93
C LEU A 56 10.29 -7.01 9.10
N LEU A 57 9.55 -6.55 8.08
CA LEU A 57 8.08 -6.55 8.10
C LEU A 57 7.50 -7.96 8.28
N LYS A 58 8.06 -8.96 7.58
CA LYS A 58 7.64 -10.37 7.72
C LYS A 58 7.93 -10.95 9.09
N LYS A 59 9.03 -10.53 9.73
CA LYS A 59 9.46 -10.98 11.06
C LYS A 59 8.62 -10.35 12.16
N GLU A 60 8.58 -9.02 12.22
CA GLU A 60 7.95 -8.28 13.31
C GLU A 60 6.43 -8.20 13.15
N LYS A 61 5.94 -8.19 11.90
CA LYS A 61 4.52 -8.10 11.53
C LYS A 61 3.80 -6.85 12.03
N ILE A 62 4.50 -5.90 12.62
CA ILE A 62 3.94 -4.63 13.09
C ILE A 62 4.82 -3.47 12.62
N ALA A 63 4.17 -2.40 12.18
CA ALA A 63 4.84 -1.18 11.74
C ALA A 63 3.97 0.05 12.09
N MET A 64 4.56 1.24 12.06
CA MET A 64 3.78 2.46 12.21
C MET A 64 4.24 3.60 11.31
N PHE A 65 3.29 4.49 11.04
CA PHE A 65 3.50 5.79 10.43
C PHE A 65 3.33 6.87 11.47
N THR A 66 4.29 7.78 11.54
CA THR A 66 4.23 8.98 12.39
C THR A 66 4.34 10.24 11.52
N PRO A 67 3.58 11.30 11.84
CA PRO A 67 3.69 12.56 11.11
C PRO A 67 5.05 13.21 11.35
N ASN A 68 5.58 13.86 10.32
CA ASN A 68 6.84 14.60 10.35
C ASN A 68 6.72 15.84 9.48
N ASP A 69 6.25 16.95 10.06
CA ASP A 69 5.90 18.18 9.35
C ASP A 69 5.00 17.92 8.12
N ASP A 70 5.50 18.21 6.91
CA ASP A 70 4.83 17.98 5.63
C ASP A 70 4.94 16.54 5.11
N LYS A 71 5.64 15.68 5.84
CA LYS A 71 6.00 14.30 5.47
C LYS A 71 5.52 13.29 6.49
N ILE A 72 5.88 12.05 6.24
CA ILE A 72 5.58 10.92 7.12
C ILE A 72 6.86 10.12 7.33
N ASN A 73 7.04 9.69 8.57
CA ASN A 73 8.03 8.68 8.93
C ASN A 73 7.34 7.33 8.99
N PHE A 74 7.98 6.32 8.41
CA PHE A 74 7.58 4.93 8.58
C PHE A 74 8.70 4.16 9.26
N HIS A 75 8.35 3.25 10.15
CA HIS A 75 9.29 2.26 10.66
C HIS A 75 8.57 0.97 11.07
N VAL A 76 9.33 -0.12 11.05
CA VAL A 76 8.91 -1.41 11.60
C VAL A 76 9.07 -1.34 13.12
N LEU A 77 8.01 -1.68 13.85
CA LEU A 77 8.04 -1.58 15.31
C LEU A 77 8.74 -2.81 15.87
N LEU A 78 9.90 -2.62 16.48
CA LEU A 78 10.64 -3.69 17.13
C LEU A 78 10.00 -4.03 18.48
N THR A 79 9.85 -5.32 18.75
CA THR A 79 9.33 -5.83 20.03
C THR A 79 10.38 -6.72 20.69
N ASN A 80 10.42 -6.79 22.03
CA ASN A 80 11.41 -7.64 22.70
C ASN A 80 11.11 -9.12 22.44
N ASP A 81 9.82 -9.46 22.46
CA ASP A 81 9.31 -10.79 22.13
C ASP A 81 7.88 -10.74 21.58
N GLU A 82 7.35 -11.92 21.29
CA GLU A 82 6.00 -12.10 20.76
C GLU A 82 4.89 -11.67 21.73
N ASN A 83 5.13 -11.76 23.04
CA ASN A 83 4.15 -11.39 24.06
C ASN A 83 3.97 -9.88 24.10
N ASP A 84 5.06 -9.11 24.02
CA ASP A 84 5.01 -7.64 23.95
C ASP A 84 4.20 -7.18 22.72
N ARG A 85 4.47 -7.79 21.56
CA ARG A 85 3.72 -7.53 20.34
C ARG A 85 2.23 -7.83 20.53
N ASN A 86 1.90 -9.00 21.07
CA ASN A 86 0.52 -9.40 21.27
C ASN A 86 -0.18 -8.49 22.29
N ALA A 87 0.49 -8.11 23.38
CA ALA A 87 -0.05 -7.18 24.37
C ALA A 87 -0.36 -5.82 23.76
N LEU A 88 0.55 -5.27 22.95
CA LEU A 88 0.30 -4.02 22.22
C LEU A 88 -0.91 -4.13 21.29
N LEU A 89 -0.98 -5.21 20.51
CA LEU A 89 -2.10 -5.44 19.58
C LEU A 89 -3.42 -5.61 20.33
N GLU A 90 -3.43 -6.30 21.45
CA GLU A 90 -4.64 -6.45 22.28
C GLU A 90 -5.06 -5.12 22.90
N ALA A 91 -4.13 -4.27 23.36
CA ALA A 91 -4.43 -2.92 23.83
C ALA A 91 -5.04 -2.06 22.71
N LEU A 92 -4.49 -2.13 21.49
CA LEU A 92 -5.01 -1.44 20.32
C LEU A 92 -6.43 -1.93 19.95
N LYS A 93 -6.66 -3.25 19.89
CA LYS A 93 -7.98 -3.84 19.57
C LYS A 93 -9.03 -3.56 20.64
N ALA A 94 -8.65 -3.63 21.91
CA ALA A 94 -9.52 -3.32 23.03
C ALA A 94 -9.65 -1.81 23.30
N GLN A 95 -8.93 -0.98 22.54
CA GLN A 95 -8.91 0.48 22.66
C GLN A 95 -8.56 0.95 24.08
N LYS A 96 -7.67 0.22 24.77
CA LYS A 96 -7.24 0.52 26.12
C LYS A 96 -6.03 1.47 26.11
N ILE A 97 -6.30 2.75 26.33
CA ILE A 97 -5.29 3.82 26.24
C ILE A 97 -4.16 3.64 27.25
N ASP A 98 -4.49 3.42 28.53
CA ASP A 98 -3.47 3.30 29.59
C ASP A 98 -2.53 2.11 29.34
N ASP A 99 -3.10 0.94 29.00
CA ASP A 99 -2.34 -0.26 28.65
C ASP A 99 -1.45 0.03 27.42
N PHE A 100 -1.97 0.67 26.38
CA PHE A 100 -1.22 1.02 25.18
C PHE A 100 -0.03 1.93 25.48
N VAL A 101 -0.23 3.00 26.26
CA VAL A 101 0.83 3.95 26.63
C VAL A 101 1.92 3.23 27.41
N GLN A 102 1.54 2.48 28.45
CA GLN A 102 2.49 1.73 29.27
C GLN A 102 3.30 0.73 28.43
N ILE A 103 2.66 0.01 27.51
CA ILE A 103 3.35 -0.96 26.65
C ILE A 103 4.29 -0.23 25.69
N LYS A 104 3.83 0.84 25.00
CA LYS A 104 4.65 1.57 24.02
C LYS A 104 5.91 2.18 24.65
N GLU A 105 5.83 2.65 25.90
CA GLU A 105 6.99 3.17 26.64
C GLU A 105 8.05 2.10 26.97
N ASN A 106 7.63 0.84 27.11
CA ASN A 106 8.52 -0.29 27.43
C ASN A 106 9.13 -0.96 26.18
N LEU A 107 8.68 -0.61 24.98
CA LEU A 107 9.25 -1.14 23.75
C LEU A 107 10.66 -0.58 23.50
N PRO A 108 11.52 -1.34 22.79
CA PRO A 108 12.80 -0.83 22.32
C PRO A 108 12.64 0.53 21.65
N LYS A 109 13.51 1.48 22.00
CA LYS A 109 13.54 2.77 21.32
C LYS A 109 13.91 2.56 19.86
N GLU A 110 13.22 3.29 18.99
CA GLU A 110 13.45 3.30 17.55
C GLU A 110 14.90 3.73 17.27
N ASP A 111 15.65 2.94 16.49
CA ASP A 111 16.92 3.39 15.93
C ASP A 111 16.59 4.44 14.85
N PRO A 112 17.11 5.68 14.94
CA PRO A 112 16.89 6.70 13.92
C PRO A 112 17.27 6.24 12.49
N ASN A 113 18.19 5.28 12.36
CA ASN A 113 18.60 4.73 11.07
C ASN A 113 17.56 3.77 10.46
N ASP A 114 16.63 3.25 11.26
CA ASP A 114 15.55 2.37 10.82
C ASP A 114 14.27 3.14 10.46
N VAL A 115 14.28 4.46 10.65
CA VAL A 115 13.17 5.35 10.29
C VAL A 115 13.30 5.80 8.84
N VAL A 116 12.27 5.49 8.04
CA VAL A 116 12.19 5.91 6.65
C VAL A 116 11.34 7.16 6.54
N THR A 117 11.96 8.30 6.22
CA THR A 117 11.23 9.51 5.84
C THR A 117 10.74 9.40 4.39
N MET A 118 9.45 9.60 4.19
CA MET A 118 8.79 9.44 2.90
C MET A 118 7.74 10.53 2.65
N GLU A 119 7.46 10.78 1.38
CA GLU A 119 6.25 11.53 1.01
C GLU A 119 5.01 10.68 1.30
N LYS A 120 3.86 11.33 1.53
CA LYS A 120 2.59 10.59 1.66
C LYS A 120 2.39 9.73 0.41
N PRO A 121 2.03 8.44 0.55
CA PRO A 121 1.86 7.56 -0.61
C PRO A 121 0.90 8.18 -1.62
N SER A 122 1.40 8.41 -2.84
CA SER A 122 0.56 8.80 -3.96
C SER A 122 -0.05 7.55 -4.59
N LEU A 123 -1.32 7.65 -5.03
CA LEU A 123 -1.90 6.58 -5.84
C LEU A 123 -1.06 6.44 -7.11
N PRO A 124 -0.77 5.21 -7.57
CA PRO A 124 -0.13 5.01 -8.87
C PRO A 124 -0.89 5.81 -9.93
N ASP A 125 -0.15 6.47 -10.83
CA ASP A 125 -0.70 7.31 -11.91
C ASP A 125 -1.97 6.67 -12.48
N ASP A 126 -3.03 7.48 -12.59
CA ASP A 126 -4.31 6.97 -13.04
C ASP A 126 -4.12 6.38 -14.45
N PRO A 127 -4.25 5.04 -14.63
CA PRO A 127 -4.11 4.47 -15.95
C PRO A 127 -5.16 5.13 -16.84
N GLY A 128 -4.74 5.68 -17.98
CA GLY A 128 -5.67 6.29 -18.93
C GLY A 128 -6.83 5.32 -19.27
N PHE A 129 -7.97 5.85 -19.72
CA PHE A 129 -9.21 5.07 -19.95
C PHE A 129 -9.00 3.70 -20.61
N PHE A 130 -8.19 3.64 -21.67
CA PHE A 130 -7.85 2.42 -22.38
C PHE A 130 -7.08 1.39 -21.52
N ALA A 131 -6.15 1.84 -20.69
CA ALA A 131 -5.43 0.98 -19.76
C ALA A 131 -6.36 0.44 -18.67
N LYS A 132 -7.34 1.22 -18.18
CA LYS A 132 -8.37 0.72 -17.24
C LYS A 132 -9.20 -0.40 -17.85
N VAL A 133 -9.71 -0.20 -19.07
CA VAL A 133 -10.48 -1.23 -19.79
C VAL A 133 -9.63 -2.47 -20.04
N GLY A 134 -8.37 -2.30 -20.46
CA GLY A 134 -7.45 -3.42 -20.65
C GLY A 134 -7.08 -4.14 -19.36
N LEU A 135 -6.95 -3.43 -18.22
CA LEU A 135 -6.71 -4.02 -16.89
C LEU A 135 -7.90 -4.82 -16.38
N LEU A 136 -9.13 -4.42 -16.68
CA LEU A 136 -10.31 -5.23 -16.36
C LEU A 136 -10.30 -6.59 -17.10
N LEU A 137 -9.70 -6.62 -18.29
CA LEU A 137 -9.56 -7.83 -19.11
C LEU A 137 -8.33 -8.67 -18.72
N LYS A 138 -7.22 -8.02 -18.34
CA LYS A 138 -6.00 -8.67 -17.86
C LYS A 138 -6.07 -8.84 -16.35
N LYS A 139 -6.41 -10.04 -15.87
CA LYS A 139 -6.45 -10.45 -14.44
C LYS A 139 -5.10 -10.36 -13.70
N LYS A 140 -4.23 -9.36 -13.94
CA LYS A 140 -2.96 -9.21 -13.24
C LYS A 140 -3.19 -8.52 -11.89
N GLN A 141 -3.23 -9.34 -10.84
CA GLN A 141 -3.68 -9.01 -9.49
C GLN A 141 -2.67 -8.16 -8.71
N THR A 142 -1.36 -8.38 -8.87
CA THR A 142 -0.32 -7.65 -8.11
C THR A 142 -0.51 -6.14 -8.14
N MET A 143 -0.79 -5.57 -9.32
CA MET A 143 -0.96 -4.13 -9.46
C MET A 143 -2.27 -3.63 -8.83
N VAL A 144 -3.35 -4.38 -9.01
CA VAL A 144 -4.63 -4.04 -8.37
C VAL A 144 -4.48 -4.09 -6.85
N SER A 145 -3.75 -5.09 -6.32
CA SER A 145 -3.45 -5.23 -4.90
C SER A 145 -2.62 -4.07 -4.37
N VAL A 146 -1.51 -3.73 -5.03
CA VAL A 146 -0.68 -2.58 -4.65
C VAL A 146 -1.49 -1.28 -4.68
N LYS A 147 -2.23 -1.01 -5.77
CA LYS A 147 -3.06 0.20 -5.87
C LYS A 147 -4.12 0.29 -4.77
N LYS A 148 -4.84 -0.81 -4.50
CA LYS A 148 -5.85 -0.86 -3.44
C LYS A 148 -5.21 -0.71 -2.06
N LEU A 149 -4.07 -1.34 -1.81
CA LEU A 149 -3.32 -1.22 -0.56
C LEU A 149 -2.79 0.21 -0.35
N THR A 150 -2.26 0.85 -1.39
CA THR A 150 -1.86 2.26 -1.34
C THR A 150 -3.04 3.16 -1.01
N ALA A 151 -4.21 2.92 -1.63
CA ALA A 151 -5.42 3.66 -1.33
C ALA A 151 -5.87 3.46 0.13
N PHE A 152 -5.80 2.22 0.62
CA PHE A 152 -6.09 1.89 2.01
C PHE A 152 -5.16 2.64 2.98
N ILE A 153 -3.84 2.54 2.80
CA ILE A 153 -2.85 3.24 3.64
C ILE A 153 -3.08 4.75 3.58
N LYS A 154 -3.23 5.31 2.38
CA LYS A 154 -3.49 6.74 2.19
C LYS A 154 -4.74 7.21 2.94
N ALA A 155 -5.85 6.46 2.86
CA ALA A 155 -7.07 6.80 3.57
C ALA A 155 -6.90 6.81 5.10
N ARG A 156 -6.00 6.00 5.65
CA ARG A 156 -5.66 6.03 7.09
C ARG A 156 -4.78 7.22 7.47
N LEU A 157 -3.91 7.66 6.56
CA LEU A 157 -3.01 8.81 6.75
C LEU A 157 -3.66 10.17 6.50
N ASP A 158 -4.81 10.19 5.81
CA ASP A 158 -5.58 11.39 5.49
C ASP A 158 -6.82 11.55 6.38
N VAL A 159 -6.89 10.84 7.52
CA VAL A 159 -7.96 11.05 8.50
C VAL A 159 -7.90 12.50 9.00
N PRO A 160 -9.00 13.28 8.86
CA PRO A 160 -9.04 14.65 9.35
C PRO A 160 -8.76 14.70 10.84
N HIS A 161 -7.97 15.68 11.25
CA HIS A 161 -7.58 15.90 12.64
C HIS A 161 -7.50 17.40 12.89
N ASP A 162 -7.77 17.79 14.14
CA ASP A 162 -7.68 19.18 14.58
C ASP A 162 -6.22 19.64 14.59
N GLU A 163 -5.96 20.95 14.49
CA GLU A 163 -4.60 21.52 14.40
C GLU A 163 -3.67 21.11 15.56
N ASN A 164 -4.24 20.80 16.73
CA ASN A 164 -3.49 20.37 17.92
C ASN A 164 -3.39 18.85 18.10
N SER A 165 -3.94 18.09 17.14
CA SER A 165 -4.00 16.64 17.18
C SER A 165 -3.19 16.03 16.04
N THR A 166 -2.63 14.86 16.27
CA THR A 166 -1.87 14.11 15.28
C THR A 166 -2.25 12.64 15.35
N TRP A 167 -2.17 11.94 14.21
CA TRP A 167 -2.57 10.55 14.12
C TRP A 167 -1.36 9.68 13.81
N ILE A 168 -1.09 8.71 14.69
CA ILE A 168 -0.14 7.62 14.44
C ILE A 168 -0.91 6.45 13.85
N VAL A 169 -0.49 5.93 12.71
CA VAL A 169 -1.14 4.80 12.06
C VAL A 169 -0.30 3.54 12.25
N PHE A 170 -0.82 2.57 12.99
CA PHE A 170 -0.24 1.25 13.12
C PHE A 170 -0.75 0.32 12.04
N LEU A 171 0.14 -0.51 11.50
CA LEU A 171 -0.17 -1.64 10.64
C LEU A 171 0.20 -2.95 11.34
N ASN A 172 -0.73 -3.89 11.34
CA ASN A 172 -0.58 -5.25 11.85
C ASN A 172 -0.75 -6.23 10.67
N ILE A 173 0.33 -6.88 10.25
CA ILE A 173 0.35 -7.86 9.16
C ILE A 173 -0.15 -9.19 9.72
N LEU A 174 -1.39 -9.55 9.38
CA LEU A 174 -2.05 -10.75 9.89
C LEU A 174 -1.47 -12.01 9.23
N ASP A 175 -1.33 -11.98 7.91
CA ASP A 175 -0.84 -13.08 7.10
C ASP A 175 -0.26 -12.58 5.77
N LYS A 176 -0.12 -13.47 4.79
CA LYS A 176 0.44 -13.17 3.45
C LYS A 176 -0.42 -12.20 2.63
N ILE A 177 -1.70 -12.06 2.95
CA ILE A 177 -2.69 -11.33 2.15
C ILE A 177 -3.46 -10.27 2.92
N ALA A 178 -3.39 -10.26 4.25
CA ALA A 178 -4.19 -9.40 5.10
C ALA A 178 -3.36 -8.52 6.03
N VAL A 179 -3.78 -7.27 6.14
CA VAL A 179 -3.23 -6.28 7.08
C VAL A 179 -4.39 -5.59 7.79
N GLU A 180 -4.22 -5.34 9.06
CA GLU A 180 -5.11 -4.59 9.90
C GLU A 180 -4.45 -3.25 10.26
N SER A 181 -5.24 -2.18 10.36
CA SER A 181 -4.73 -0.86 10.71
C SER A 181 -5.47 -0.25 11.87
N PHE A 182 -4.73 0.41 12.75
CA PHE A 182 -5.23 1.18 13.87
C PHE A 182 -4.71 2.59 13.74
N CYS A 183 -5.52 3.57 14.12
CA CYS A 183 -5.04 4.94 14.30
C CYS A 183 -5.14 5.33 15.76
N VAL A 184 -4.07 5.93 16.27
CA VAL A 184 -3.96 6.47 17.62
C VAL A 184 -3.86 7.99 17.50
N GLU A 185 -4.81 8.67 18.13
CA GLU A 185 -4.87 10.12 18.19
C GLU A 185 -4.05 10.63 19.37
N ILE A 186 -3.16 11.59 19.08
CA ILE A 186 -2.36 12.28 20.07
C ILE A 186 -2.72 13.75 20.05
N GLU A 187 -3.25 14.27 21.15
CA GLU A 187 -3.51 15.68 21.36
C GLU A 187 -2.66 16.16 22.55
N ASN A 188 -1.98 17.32 22.41
CA ASN A 188 -1.18 17.89 23.50
C ASN A 188 -0.17 16.91 24.14
N ASN A 189 0.47 16.06 23.32
CA ASN A 189 1.39 14.98 23.73
C ASN A 189 0.77 13.86 24.58
N LYS A 190 -0.55 13.67 24.53
CA LYS A 190 -1.26 12.58 25.21
C LYS A 190 -2.09 11.79 24.22
N VAL A 191 -2.22 10.49 24.46
CA VAL A 191 -3.10 9.63 23.68
C VAL A 191 -4.54 9.91 24.11
N GLU A 192 -5.34 10.46 23.21
CA GLU A 192 -6.75 10.79 23.48
C GLU A 192 -7.69 9.67 23.03
N SER A 193 -7.39 9.04 21.89
CA SER A 193 -8.25 7.99 21.36
C SER A 193 -7.50 6.95 20.54
N ILE A 194 -8.06 5.74 20.47
CA ILE A 194 -7.63 4.66 19.59
C ILE A 194 -8.82 4.29 18.73
N SER A 195 -8.69 4.38 17.41
CA SER A 195 -9.75 4.01 16.47
C SER A 195 -9.98 2.50 16.40
N LYS A 196 -11.18 2.10 15.98
CA LYS A 196 -11.45 0.70 15.63
C LYS A 196 -10.55 0.26 14.49
N SER A 197 -10.21 -1.02 14.49
CA SER A 197 -9.40 -1.58 13.43
C SER A 197 -10.13 -1.56 12.09
N LEU A 198 -9.38 -1.29 11.03
CA LEU A 198 -9.82 -1.49 9.65
C LEU A 198 -8.90 -2.49 8.98
N SER A 199 -9.47 -3.48 8.32
CA SER A 199 -8.72 -4.54 7.65
C SER A 199 -8.75 -4.36 6.14
N PHE A 200 -7.62 -4.71 5.53
CA PHE A 200 -7.47 -4.85 4.09
C PHE A 200 -7.01 -6.27 3.78
N THR A 201 -7.65 -6.91 2.81
CA THR A 201 -7.30 -8.25 2.35
C THR A 201 -7.18 -8.24 0.83
N ILE A 202 -6.14 -8.91 0.34
CA ILE A 202 -5.95 -9.14 -1.09
C ILE A 202 -6.89 -10.25 -1.53
N ASP A 203 -7.79 -9.92 -2.46
CA ASP A 203 -8.89 -10.79 -2.92
C ASP A 203 -8.42 -12.18 -3.40
N ARG A 204 -7.20 -12.28 -3.96
CA ARG A 204 -6.57 -13.52 -4.41
C ARG A 204 -5.09 -13.26 -4.71
N LEU A 205 -4.21 -14.16 -4.26
CA LEU A 205 -2.87 -14.30 -4.84
C LEU A 205 -2.94 -15.34 -5.95
N ASP A 206 -2.30 -15.07 -7.08
CA ASP A 206 -2.06 -16.11 -8.09
C ASP A 206 -1.20 -17.20 -7.43
N GLU A 207 -1.50 -18.49 -7.63
CA GLU A 207 -0.79 -19.58 -6.93
C GLU A 207 0.72 -19.61 -7.23
N LYS A 208 1.14 -18.93 -8.29
CA LYS A 208 2.54 -18.76 -8.71
C LYS A 208 3.19 -17.50 -8.15
N ASN A 209 2.42 -16.61 -7.53
CA ASN A 209 2.92 -15.34 -7.00
C ASN A 209 3.42 -15.57 -5.58
N THR A 210 4.72 -15.36 -5.39
CA THR A 210 5.37 -15.48 -4.08
C THR A 210 5.33 -14.20 -3.26
N ASP A 211 4.93 -13.09 -3.88
CA ASP A 211 4.84 -11.78 -3.23
C ASP A 211 3.70 -11.75 -2.20
N GLU A 212 4.00 -11.26 -1.01
CA GLU A 212 3.10 -11.15 0.12
C GLU A 212 2.76 -9.67 0.40
N ILE A 213 1.76 -9.42 1.24
CA ILE A 213 1.36 -8.06 1.61
C ILE A 213 2.52 -7.25 2.20
N ALA A 214 3.43 -7.90 2.93
CA ALA A 214 4.65 -7.27 3.45
C ALA A 214 5.56 -6.74 2.32
N ASP A 215 5.68 -7.47 1.20
CA ASP A 215 6.48 -7.04 0.05
C ASP A 215 5.82 -5.83 -0.65
N PHE A 216 4.49 -5.80 -0.70
CA PHE A 216 3.75 -4.65 -1.25
C PHE A 216 3.84 -3.42 -0.35
N ILE A 217 3.78 -3.58 0.98
CA ILE A 217 4.04 -2.49 1.92
C ILE A 217 5.46 -1.97 1.70
N ALA A 218 6.47 -2.85 1.70
CA ALA A 218 7.86 -2.47 1.46
C ALA A 218 8.04 -1.69 0.14
N TYR A 219 7.40 -2.15 -0.94
CA TYR A 219 7.44 -1.44 -2.22
C TYR A 219 6.83 -0.04 -2.13
N ILE A 220 5.67 0.11 -1.47
CA ILE A 220 5.02 1.42 -1.30
C ILE A 220 5.94 2.37 -0.53
N ILE A 221 6.59 1.89 0.54
CA ILE A 221 7.52 2.70 1.32
C ILE A 221 8.73 3.09 0.47
N GLU A 222 9.44 2.13 -0.13
CA GLU A 222 10.63 2.38 -0.95
C GLU A 222 10.36 3.30 -2.14
N LYS A 223 9.19 3.16 -2.78
CA LYS A 223 8.80 4.01 -3.91
C LYS A 223 8.62 5.48 -3.53
N ASN A 224 8.14 5.74 -2.31
CA ASN A 224 7.89 7.10 -1.81
C ASN A 224 9.00 7.58 -0.86
N ARG A 225 10.00 6.75 -0.58
CA ARG A 225 11.21 7.09 0.18
C ARG A 225 11.90 8.25 -0.51
N LYS A 226 12.25 9.29 0.24
CA LYS A 226 13.17 10.31 -0.27
C LYS A 226 14.57 9.70 -0.32
N LYS A 227 15.21 9.78 -1.49
CA LYS A 227 16.65 9.59 -1.57
C LYS A 227 17.28 10.77 -0.84
N ASP A 228 17.93 10.51 0.29
CA ASP A 228 18.73 11.53 0.94
C ASP A 228 19.73 12.10 -0.07
N ALA A 229 19.92 13.43 -0.05
CA ALA A 229 20.82 14.12 -0.96
C ALA A 229 22.30 13.64 -0.87
N ASN A 230 22.61 12.77 0.10
CA ASN A 230 23.91 12.14 0.30
C ASN A 230 24.12 10.82 -0.45
N GLU A 231 23.17 10.31 -1.25
CA GLU A 231 23.41 9.22 -2.22
C GLU A 231 24.22 9.67 -3.47
N LYS A 232 24.99 10.76 -3.36
CA LYS A 232 26.05 11.16 -4.29
C LYS A 232 27.38 11.23 -3.56
N ALA A 233 27.92 10.09 -3.13
CA ALA A 233 29.37 9.86 -2.97
C ALA A 233 29.63 8.47 -2.40
N VAL A 234 29.57 7.42 -3.23
CA VAL A 234 30.52 6.30 -3.19
C VAL A 234 30.78 5.87 -4.62
#